data_AF-A0A316QFX1-F1
#
_entry.id   AF-A0A316QFX1-F1
#
_cell.length_a   1.000
_cell.length_b   1.000
_cell.length_c   1.000
_cell.angle_alpha   90.00
_cell.angle_beta   90.00
_cell.angle_gamma   90.00
#
_symmetry.space_group_name_H-M   'P 1'
#
loop_
_entity.id
_entity.type
_entity.pdbx_description
1 polymer ?
#
loop_
_entity_poly.entity_id
_entity_poly.type
_entity_poly.pdbx_seq_one_letter_code
_entity_poly.pdbx_strand_id
1 'polypeptide(L)'
;MFAIIRRHTRGTKSIFFAIIRIPLRNPMEPVCSRTRNHLAGRRLSHIMKTIFRRSSGRSITHKKGDGKMINLEKEIREQPAVLAGVAAANLDTIRALVDEIRAADITNVQFAARGTSDHAAIFAQYLIHTVVGVPCGLATPSVISKYHGKLAFEKTLVIGISQSGKAADALAVIERANQTGALTVAVTNDAASPLARTAKYHLYCHAGPETSIAATKTFTSQMMALALLAAVWAGDESLLAALAGVSGDVEKLLTYMPEKLSQVVKAYETMQAAVVLGRGFAYPMACEGTLKILETNGIKMRGYAVSDFHHGPKAQIHPGDVAIVLALRGAVMDDAVEMTEELLKIGAKVILITDDDSLSERENICVLRIPNSTTYSVPDALSAFSAAVTLQLFALELVLARGIDPDASKVLKKVTITV
;
A
#
# COMPACT_ATOMS: atom_id res chain seq x y z
N MET A 1 57.64 24.25 -5.95
CA MET A 1 58.13 25.30 -6.87
C MET A 1 56.93 26.18 -7.22
N PHE A 2 57.10 27.50 -7.06
CA PHE A 2 56.12 28.61 -6.95
C PHE A 2 54.88 28.58 -7.89
N ALA A 3 53.74 29.24 -7.62
CA ALA A 3 53.56 30.56 -7.02
C ALA A 3 52.20 30.81 -6.32
N ILE A 4 52.22 31.81 -5.44
CA ILE A 4 51.15 32.36 -4.60
C ILE A 4 50.56 33.61 -5.28
N ILE A 5 49.24 33.80 -5.26
CA ILE A 5 48.62 35.13 -5.14
C ILE A 5 47.47 35.06 -4.11
N ARG A 6 47.61 35.86 -3.04
CA ARG A 6 46.63 36.09 -1.97
C ARG A 6 45.69 37.24 -2.32
N ARG A 7 44.44 37.17 -1.86
CA ARG A 7 43.76 38.29 -1.19
C ARG A 7 42.90 37.78 -0.02
N HIS A 8 43.20 38.28 1.18
CA HIS A 8 42.37 38.20 2.39
C HIS A 8 41.24 39.24 2.29
N THR A 9 40.06 39.05 2.88
CA THR A 9 39.81 39.22 4.33
C THR A 9 38.54 38.56 4.87
N ARG A 10 38.72 37.93 6.05
CA ARG A 10 37.87 37.85 7.26
C ARG A 10 36.52 37.10 7.23
N GLY A 11 36.40 36.08 8.10
CA GLY A 11 35.11 35.77 8.76
C GLY A 11 34.74 34.31 9.04
N THR A 12 35.61 33.55 9.74
CA THR A 12 35.28 32.40 10.62
C THR A 12 34.59 31.12 10.12
N LYS A 13 35.37 30.03 10.26
CA LYS A 13 35.05 28.60 10.51
C LYS A 13 34.52 27.74 9.34
N SER A 14 35.46 27.17 8.58
CA SER A 14 35.23 25.98 7.75
C SER A 14 35.95 24.77 8.36
N ILE A 15 35.20 23.69 8.57
CA ILE A 15 35.65 22.38 9.07
C ILE A 15 36.31 21.65 7.90
N PHE A 16 37.58 21.25 8.05
CA PHE A 16 38.30 20.44 7.07
C PHE A 16 38.12 18.95 7.37
N PHE A 17 37.56 18.19 6.44
CA PHE A 17 37.66 16.73 6.42
C PHE A 17 38.94 16.33 5.66
N ALA A 18 39.85 15.64 6.35
CA ALA A 18 41.03 15.04 5.75
C ALA A 18 40.65 13.66 5.15
N ILE A 19 40.78 13.52 3.83
CA ILE A 19 40.65 12.24 3.13
C ILE A 19 42.02 11.55 3.17
N ILE A 20 42.16 10.53 4.01
CA ILE A 20 43.33 9.64 4.01
C ILE A 20 43.09 8.55 2.95
N ARG A 21 43.92 8.55 1.89
CA ARG A 21 44.01 7.46 0.90
C ARG A 21 44.83 6.31 1.49
N ILE A 22 44.23 5.14 1.67
CA ILE A 22 44.91 3.87 1.96
C ILE A 22 45.04 3.09 0.64
N PRO A 23 46.22 2.53 0.27
CA PRO A 23 46.36 1.77 -0.97
C PRO A 23 45.85 0.34 -0.81
N LEU A 24 45.13 -0.12 -1.84
CA LEU A 24 44.61 -1.47 -2.03
C LEU A 24 45.75 -2.50 -2.24
N ARG A 25 45.68 -3.64 -1.54
CA ARG A 25 46.47 -4.86 -1.83
C ARG A 25 45.53 -5.96 -2.30
N ASN A 26 45.90 -6.62 -3.40
CA ASN A 26 45.16 -7.69 -4.09
C ASN A 26 45.24 -9.05 -3.35
N PRO A 27 44.39 -10.04 -3.73
CA PRO A 27 43.90 -11.10 -2.84
C PRO A 27 44.76 -12.36 -2.81
N MET A 28 44.70 -13.09 -1.70
CA MET A 28 45.26 -14.43 -1.51
C MET A 28 44.14 -15.48 -1.46
N GLU A 29 44.35 -16.59 -2.16
CA GLU A 29 43.49 -17.78 -2.26
C GLU A 29 43.28 -18.51 -0.91
N PRO A 30 42.22 -19.35 -0.79
CA PRO A 30 41.84 -19.97 0.48
C PRO A 30 42.57 -21.30 0.73
N VAL A 31 43.16 -21.43 1.92
CA VAL A 31 43.69 -22.70 2.44
C VAL A 31 42.57 -23.52 3.08
N CYS A 32 42.43 -24.75 2.58
CA CYS A 32 41.57 -25.80 3.07
C CYS A 32 42.09 -26.38 4.40
N SER A 33 41.27 -26.44 5.45
CA SER A 33 41.49 -27.35 6.57
C SER A 33 40.19 -27.99 7.04
N ARG A 34 40.08 -29.29 6.77
CA ARG A 34 39.06 -30.21 7.27
C ARG A 34 39.28 -30.48 8.76
N THR A 35 38.26 -30.29 9.58
CA THR A 35 38.05 -31.14 10.77
C THR A 35 36.56 -31.39 10.99
N ARG A 36 36.24 -32.66 11.18
CA ARG A 36 34.92 -33.27 11.30
C ARG A 36 34.29 -32.89 12.65
N ASN A 37 32.99 -32.62 12.65
CA ASN A 37 32.09 -33.03 13.74
C ASN A 37 30.74 -33.43 13.12
N HIS A 38 30.62 -34.73 12.85
CA HIS A 38 29.38 -35.42 12.52
C HIS A 38 28.79 -35.94 13.83
N LEU A 39 27.58 -35.51 14.20
CA LEU A 39 26.51 -36.28 14.88
C LEU A 39 25.48 -35.32 15.50
N ALA A 40 24.55 -34.82 14.67
CA ALA A 40 23.26 -34.24 15.11
C ALA A 40 22.29 -33.93 13.96
N GLY A 41 22.74 -33.89 12.70
CA GLY A 41 21.95 -33.34 11.58
C GLY A 41 21.06 -34.29 10.77
N ARG A 42 20.90 -35.58 11.16
CA ARG A 42 20.22 -36.58 10.30
C ARG A 42 18.80 -36.99 10.72
N ARG A 43 18.25 -36.48 11.82
CA ARG A 43 16.86 -36.79 12.24
C ARG A 43 15.83 -35.68 12.02
N LEU A 44 16.22 -34.43 11.73
CA LEU A 44 15.26 -33.36 11.40
C LEU A 44 14.94 -33.24 9.89
N SER A 45 15.86 -33.63 9.01
CA SER A 45 15.67 -33.47 7.55
C SER A 45 14.62 -34.42 6.95
N HIS A 46 14.27 -35.50 7.65
CA HIS A 46 13.23 -36.44 7.21
C HIS A 46 11.83 -36.03 7.69
N ILE A 47 11.73 -35.33 8.83
CA ILE A 47 10.45 -34.84 9.36
C ILE A 47 9.98 -33.60 8.58
N MET A 48 10.89 -32.69 8.22
CA MET A 48 10.54 -31.51 7.39
C MET A 48 10.14 -31.88 5.93
N LYS A 49 10.78 -32.88 5.33
CA LYS A 49 10.43 -33.34 3.96
C LYS A 49 9.09 -34.06 3.88
N THR A 50 8.59 -34.56 5.01
CA THR A 50 7.29 -35.26 5.06
C THR A 50 6.12 -34.28 5.24
N ILE A 51 6.37 -33.10 5.84
CA ILE A 51 5.36 -32.04 5.97
C ILE A 51 5.13 -31.28 4.64
N PHE A 52 6.14 -31.20 3.77
CA PHE A 52 6.05 -30.43 2.52
C PHE A 52 5.53 -31.21 1.30
N ARG A 53 5.03 -32.44 1.46
CA ARG A 53 4.65 -33.31 0.32
C ARG A 53 3.17 -33.68 0.22
N ARG A 54 2.28 -32.96 0.92
CA ARG A 54 0.82 -33.04 0.74
C ARG A 54 0.15 -31.68 0.98
N SER A 55 0.40 -30.71 0.12
CA SER A 55 -0.49 -29.56 -0.06
C SER A 55 -1.00 -29.55 -1.50
N SER A 56 -1.91 -30.49 -1.80
CA SER A 56 -2.89 -30.23 -2.85
C SER A 56 -3.72 -29.03 -2.36
N GLY A 57 -3.33 -27.82 -2.76
CA GLY A 57 -3.86 -26.55 -2.29
C GLY A 57 -5.38 -26.48 -2.47
N ARG A 58 -6.11 -26.87 -1.43
CA ARG A 58 -7.52 -26.54 -1.31
C ARG A 58 -7.55 -25.19 -0.61
N SER A 59 -7.79 -24.15 -1.38
CA SER A 59 -8.05 -22.82 -0.82
C SER A 59 -9.17 -22.93 0.21
N ILE A 60 -8.87 -22.61 1.47
CA ILE A 60 -9.87 -22.56 2.55
C ILE A 60 -10.90 -21.50 2.18
N THR A 61 -12.19 -21.81 2.29
CA THR A 61 -13.27 -20.84 2.08
C THR A 61 -14.21 -20.86 3.27
N HIS A 62 -14.51 -19.69 3.83
CA HIS A 62 -15.35 -19.56 5.01
C HIS A 62 -16.78 -19.23 4.63
N LYS A 63 -17.74 -19.88 5.31
CA LYS A 63 -19.17 -19.78 5.03
C LYS A 63 -19.92 -19.16 6.19
N LYS A 64 -20.91 -18.32 5.88
CA LYS A 64 -21.96 -17.83 6.78
C LYS A 64 -22.84 -18.99 7.26
N GLY A 65 -23.66 -18.73 8.29
CA GLY A 65 -24.64 -19.70 8.81
C GLY A 65 -25.66 -20.20 7.77
N ASP A 66 -25.83 -19.51 6.65
CA ASP A 66 -26.67 -19.91 5.51
C ASP A 66 -25.91 -20.70 4.41
N GLY A 67 -24.64 -21.01 4.63
CA GLY A 67 -23.79 -21.79 3.72
C GLY A 67 -23.14 -20.99 2.58
N LYS A 68 -23.39 -19.68 2.45
CA LYS A 68 -22.74 -18.80 1.46
C LYS A 68 -21.40 -18.28 1.96
N MET A 69 -20.47 -17.97 1.06
CA MET A 69 -19.20 -17.36 1.43
C MET A 69 -19.43 -16.00 2.13
N ILE A 70 -18.57 -15.67 3.08
CA ILE A 70 -18.56 -14.33 3.70
C ILE A 70 -18.33 -13.28 2.61
N ASN A 71 -19.05 -12.16 2.63
CA ASN A 71 -19.00 -11.20 1.51
C ASN A 71 -17.59 -10.60 1.40
N LEU A 72 -16.98 -10.27 2.55
CA LEU A 72 -15.60 -9.81 2.62
C LEU A 72 -14.63 -10.78 1.93
N GLU A 73 -14.69 -12.07 2.24
CA GLU A 73 -13.81 -13.07 1.62
C GLU A 73 -14.08 -13.18 0.11
N LYS A 74 -15.35 -13.23 -0.29
CA LYS A 74 -15.74 -13.29 -1.70
C LYS A 74 -15.14 -12.12 -2.47
N GLU A 75 -15.29 -10.90 -1.95
CA GLU A 75 -14.85 -9.68 -2.60
C GLU A 75 -13.32 -9.57 -2.64
N ILE A 76 -12.62 -10.06 -1.61
CA ILE A 76 -11.15 -10.19 -1.63
C ILE A 76 -10.71 -11.12 -2.76
N ARG A 77 -11.39 -12.25 -2.95
CA ARG A 77 -11.07 -13.27 -3.97
C ARG A 77 -11.40 -12.86 -5.40
N GLU A 78 -12.28 -11.88 -5.59
CA GLU A 78 -12.62 -11.32 -6.90
C GLU A 78 -11.54 -10.35 -7.43
N GLN A 79 -10.61 -9.90 -6.58
CA GLN A 79 -9.62 -8.87 -6.92
C GLN A 79 -8.74 -9.18 -8.15
N PRO A 80 -8.21 -10.40 -8.37
CA PRO A 80 -7.43 -10.68 -9.58
C PRO A 80 -8.20 -10.41 -10.87
N ALA A 81 -9.46 -10.86 -10.94
CA ALA A 81 -10.31 -10.67 -12.11
C ALA A 81 -10.67 -9.19 -12.31
N VAL A 82 -10.98 -8.48 -11.22
CA VAL A 82 -11.22 -7.04 -11.26
C VAL A 82 -10.00 -6.29 -11.80
N LEU A 83 -8.82 -6.53 -11.22
CA LEU A 83 -7.57 -5.88 -11.62
C LEU A 83 -7.21 -6.13 -13.09
N ALA A 84 -7.43 -7.36 -13.59
CA ALA A 84 -7.23 -7.70 -14.99
C ALA A 84 -8.16 -6.92 -15.95
N GLY A 85 -9.37 -6.55 -15.51
CA GLY A 85 -10.35 -5.82 -16.31
C GLY A 85 -10.22 -4.30 -16.30
N VAL A 86 -9.53 -3.71 -15.30
CA VAL A 86 -9.45 -2.24 -15.14
C VAL A 86 -8.82 -1.54 -16.35
N ALA A 87 -7.77 -2.12 -16.94
CA ALA A 87 -7.10 -1.53 -18.09
C ALA A 87 -8.03 -1.45 -19.31
N ALA A 88 -8.69 -2.56 -19.63
CA ALA A 88 -9.65 -2.62 -20.75
C ALA A 88 -10.83 -1.64 -20.55
N ALA A 89 -11.24 -1.41 -19.30
CA ALA A 89 -12.33 -0.48 -18.99
C ALA A 89 -11.95 1.00 -19.09
N ASN A 90 -10.66 1.37 -19.04
CA ASN A 90 -10.25 2.76 -18.80
C ASN A 90 -9.19 3.32 -19.76
N LEU A 91 -8.40 2.51 -20.47
CA LEU A 91 -7.23 3.01 -21.22
C LEU A 91 -7.59 4.07 -22.27
N ASP A 92 -8.70 3.90 -22.98
CA ASP A 92 -9.11 4.88 -24.00
C ASP A 92 -9.54 6.21 -23.37
N THR A 93 -10.30 6.16 -22.28
CA THR A 93 -10.66 7.34 -21.49
C THR A 93 -9.43 8.02 -20.90
N ILE A 94 -8.47 7.24 -20.40
CA ILE A 94 -7.21 7.75 -19.83
C ILE A 94 -6.38 8.46 -20.91
N ARG A 95 -6.26 7.89 -22.12
CA ARG A 95 -5.53 8.54 -23.22
C ARG A 95 -6.15 9.89 -23.59
N ALA A 96 -7.48 9.92 -23.75
CA ALA A 96 -8.20 11.16 -24.03
C ALA A 96 -8.05 12.19 -22.90
N LEU A 97 -8.08 11.74 -21.64
CA LEU A 97 -7.83 12.59 -20.48
C LEU A 97 -6.40 13.15 -20.49
N VAL A 98 -5.39 12.34 -20.78
CA VAL A 98 -3.98 12.77 -20.82
C VAL A 98 -3.74 13.79 -21.93
N ASP A 99 -4.39 13.65 -23.09
CA ASP A 99 -4.33 14.65 -24.15
C ASP A 99 -4.90 15.99 -23.68
N GLU A 100 -6.03 15.98 -22.96
CA GLU A 100 -6.57 17.20 -22.35
C GLU A 100 -5.71 17.76 -21.22
N ILE A 101 -5.11 16.92 -20.38
CA ILE A 101 -4.17 17.34 -19.34
C ILE A 101 -3.01 18.13 -19.97
N ARG A 102 -2.47 17.63 -21.10
CA ARG A 102 -1.39 18.30 -21.83
C ARG A 102 -1.87 19.59 -22.48
N ALA A 103 -3.04 19.58 -23.12
CA ALA A 103 -3.61 20.76 -23.77
C ALA A 103 -3.96 21.89 -22.78
N ALA A 104 -4.41 21.53 -21.57
CA ALA A 104 -4.76 22.47 -20.50
C ALA A 104 -3.57 22.95 -19.66
N ASP A 105 -2.34 22.47 -19.95
CA ASP A 105 -1.12 22.80 -19.20
C ASP A 105 -1.31 22.60 -17.69
N ILE A 106 -1.80 21.42 -17.31
CA ILE A 106 -2.02 21.07 -15.90
C ILE A 106 -0.67 21.01 -15.17
N THR A 107 -0.57 21.75 -14.07
CA THR A 107 0.64 21.88 -13.25
C THR A 107 0.44 21.42 -11.81
N ASN A 108 -0.76 21.00 -11.45
CA ASN A 108 -1.11 20.59 -10.10
C ASN A 108 -2.22 19.53 -10.12
N VAL A 109 -2.22 18.62 -9.13
CA VAL A 109 -3.31 17.64 -8.94
C VAL A 109 -3.87 17.73 -7.53
N GLN A 110 -5.19 17.68 -7.40
CA GLN A 110 -5.88 17.68 -6.12
C GLN A 110 -6.82 16.48 -6.02
N PHE A 111 -6.68 15.70 -4.97
CA PHE A 111 -7.50 14.51 -4.73
C PHE A 111 -8.61 14.78 -3.72
N ALA A 112 -9.85 14.50 -4.08
CA ALA A 112 -10.99 14.61 -3.17
C ALA A 112 -11.54 13.21 -2.86
N ALA A 113 -11.21 12.69 -1.68
CA ALA A 113 -11.57 11.35 -1.27
C ALA A 113 -11.87 11.29 0.23
N ARG A 114 -12.27 10.10 0.72
CA ARG A 114 -12.45 9.79 2.16
C ARG A 114 -12.10 8.34 2.45
N GLY A 115 -11.48 8.09 3.61
CA GLY A 115 -11.27 6.75 4.17
C GLY A 115 -10.43 5.86 3.24
N THR A 116 -10.88 4.66 2.92
CA THR A 116 -10.15 3.76 1.99
C THR A 116 -9.81 4.45 0.65
N SER A 117 -10.67 5.32 0.13
CA SER A 117 -10.36 6.07 -1.09
C SER A 117 -9.28 7.17 -0.89
N ASP A 118 -9.11 7.72 0.32
CA ASP A 118 -7.96 8.61 0.62
C ASP A 118 -6.65 7.83 0.56
N HIS A 119 -6.63 6.58 1.02
CA HIS A 119 -5.42 5.76 0.95
C HIS A 119 -5.02 5.48 -0.50
N ALA A 120 -5.99 5.31 -1.41
CA ALA A 120 -5.74 5.18 -2.85
C ALA A 120 -5.21 6.50 -3.44
N ALA A 121 -5.72 7.65 -2.96
CA ALA A 121 -5.20 8.96 -3.32
C ALA A 121 -3.75 9.17 -2.85
N ILE A 122 -3.40 8.72 -1.63
CA ILE A 122 -2.02 8.79 -1.11
C ILE A 122 -1.08 7.90 -1.94
N PHE A 123 -1.52 6.68 -2.30
CA PHE A 123 -0.78 5.83 -3.23
C PHE A 123 -0.52 6.52 -4.58
N ALA A 124 -1.56 7.13 -5.15
CA ALA A 124 -1.45 7.87 -6.39
C ALA A 124 -0.54 9.10 -6.28
N GLN A 125 -0.49 9.78 -5.12
CA GLN A 125 0.42 10.90 -4.90
C GLN A 125 1.88 10.47 -5.08
N TYR A 126 2.29 9.36 -4.45
CA TYR A 126 3.64 8.82 -4.63
C TYR A 126 3.93 8.48 -6.10
N LEU A 127 2.98 7.86 -6.82
CA LEU A 127 3.16 7.57 -8.25
C LEU A 127 3.32 8.85 -9.06
N ILE A 128 2.39 9.81 -8.95
CA ILE A 128 2.43 11.06 -9.72
C ILE A 128 3.72 11.84 -9.42
N HIS A 129 4.14 11.95 -8.16
CA HIS A 129 5.40 12.62 -7.82
C HIS A 129 6.62 11.93 -8.42
N THR A 130 6.64 10.59 -8.45
CA THR A 130 7.82 9.83 -8.88
C THR A 130 7.92 9.62 -10.38
N VAL A 131 6.79 9.47 -11.09
CA VAL A 131 6.79 9.13 -12.54
C VAL A 131 6.36 10.30 -13.42
N VAL A 132 5.45 11.16 -12.96
CA VAL A 132 4.95 12.31 -13.75
C VAL A 132 5.69 13.59 -13.38
N GLY A 133 6.07 13.77 -12.11
CA GLY A 133 6.76 14.96 -11.61
C GLY A 133 5.86 16.17 -11.35
N VAL A 134 4.55 15.96 -11.20
CA VAL A 134 3.57 17.04 -10.95
C VAL A 134 3.21 17.10 -9.46
N PRO A 135 3.27 18.29 -8.82
CA PRO A 135 2.81 18.47 -7.45
C PRO A 135 1.37 18.00 -7.25
N CYS A 136 1.12 17.32 -6.15
CA CYS A 136 -0.22 16.83 -5.84
C CYS A 136 -0.46 16.69 -4.34
N GLY A 137 -1.72 16.75 -3.94
CA GLY A 137 -2.14 16.69 -2.55
C GLY A 137 -3.60 16.31 -2.37
N LEU A 138 -4.00 16.07 -1.13
CA LEU A 138 -5.41 15.91 -0.76
C LEU A 138 -6.08 17.28 -0.69
N ALA A 139 -7.26 17.39 -1.27
CA ALA A 139 -8.13 18.54 -1.11
C ALA A 139 -8.60 18.67 0.35
N THR A 140 -9.16 19.83 0.67
CA THR A 140 -9.76 20.12 1.98
C THR A 140 -11.28 20.30 1.83
N PRO A 141 -12.08 19.22 1.62
CA PRO A 141 -13.48 19.35 1.24
C PRO A 141 -14.33 20.24 2.14
N SER A 142 -14.09 20.19 3.46
CA SER A 142 -14.82 21.00 4.44
C SER A 142 -14.68 22.51 4.21
N VAL A 143 -13.53 22.96 3.66
CA VAL A 143 -13.33 24.37 3.27
C VAL A 143 -14.38 24.80 2.26
N ILE A 144 -14.79 23.92 1.35
CA ILE A 144 -15.82 24.19 0.34
C ILE A 144 -17.21 23.93 0.92
N SER A 145 -17.45 22.74 1.49
CA SER A 145 -18.79 22.29 1.88
C SER A 145 -19.34 22.93 3.14
N LYS A 146 -18.48 23.37 4.08
CA LYS A 146 -18.89 23.94 5.37
C LYS A 146 -18.46 25.39 5.56
N TYR A 147 -17.25 25.74 5.13
CA TYR A 147 -16.72 27.10 5.29
C TYR A 147 -16.99 28.00 4.06
N HIS A 148 -17.53 27.44 2.97
CA HIS A 148 -17.84 28.17 1.74
C HIS A 148 -16.63 28.97 1.17
N GLY A 149 -15.43 28.43 1.36
CA GLY A 149 -14.18 28.98 0.87
C GLY A 149 -14.17 29.02 -0.67
N LYS A 150 -13.55 30.07 -1.20
CA LYS A 150 -13.52 30.37 -2.65
C LYS A 150 -12.27 29.81 -3.34
N LEU A 151 -11.92 28.55 -3.06
CA LEU A 151 -10.78 27.87 -3.70
C LEU A 151 -10.90 27.97 -5.22
N ALA A 152 -9.79 28.30 -5.90
CA ALA A 152 -9.67 28.31 -7.35
C ALA A 152 -8.74 27.18 -7.78
N PHE A 153 -9.17 26.39 -8.77
CA PHE A 153 -8.45 25.21 -9.24
C PHE A 153 -7.87 25.43 -10.65
N GLU A 154 -7.28 26.60 -10.87
CA GLU A 154 -6.62 26.92 -12.15
C GLU A 154 -5.47 25.96 -12.42
N LYS A 155 -5.31 25.54 -13.68
CA LYS A 155 -4.29 24.57 -14.14
C LYS A 155 -4.20 23.31 -13.26
N THR A 156 -5.31 22.91 -12.66
CA THR A 156 -5.36 21.79 -11.72
C THR A 156 -6.23 20.68 -12.27
N LEU A 157 -5.73 19.45 -12.18
CA LEU A 157 -6.52 18.23 -12.33
C LEU A 157 -7.11 17.88 -10.96
N VAL A 158 -8.44 17.88 -10.85
CA VAL A 158 -9.14 17.52 -9.62
C VAL A 158 -9.75 16.14 -9.78
N ILE A 159 -9.32 15.19 -8.93
CA ILE A 159 -9.72 13.79 -9.00
C ILE A 159 -10.56 13.45 -7.78
N GLY A 160 -11.86 13.24 -7.99
CA GLY A 160 -12.79 12.75 -6.97
C GLY A 160 -12.78 11.23 -6.92
N ILE A 161 -12.43 10.63 -5.79
CA ILE A 161 -12.34 9.17 -5.64
C ILE A 161 -13.39 8.72 -4.63
N SER A 162 -14.30 7.85 -5.05
CA SER A 162 -15.34 7.32 -4.18
C SER A 162 -15.91 6.03 -4.75
N GLN A 163 -15.91 4.96 -3.95
CA GLN A 163 -16.50 3.69 -4.33
C GLN A 163 -17.94 3.87 -4.85
N SER A 164 -18.79 4.51 -4.05
CA SER A 164 -20.21 4.71 -4.37
C SER A 164 -20.46 5.92 -5.27
N GLY A 165 -19.49 6.83 -5.37
CA GLY A 165 -19.66 8.10 -6.07
C GLY A 165 -20.72 9.02 -5.47
N LYS A 166 -21.10 8.81 -4.21
CA LYS A 166 -22.12 9.56 -3.46
C LYS A 166 -21.54 10.37 -2.27
N ALA A 167 -20.22 10.43 -2.16
CA ALA A 167 -19.56 11.22 -1.12
C ALA A 167 -19.78 12.72 -1.38
N ALA A 168 -20.68 13.34 -0.61
CA ALA A 168 -21.08 14.73 -0.79
C ALA A 168 -19.89 15.71 -0.74
N ASP A 169 -18.94 15.46 0.15
CA ASP A 169 -17.74 16.27 0.27
C ASP A 169 -16.82 16.19 -0.97
N ALA A 170 -16.65 15.00 -1.55
CA ALA A 170 -15.88 14.87 -2.80
C ALA A 170 -16.62 15.51 -3.98
N LEU A 171 -17.95 15.38 -4.01
CA LEU A 171 -18.80 16.01 -5.00
C LEU A 171 -18.70 17.54 -4.95
N ALA A 172 -18.74 18.13 -3.77
CA ALA A 172 -18.62 19.58 -3.59
C ALA A 172 -17.27 20.11 -4.13
N VAL A 173 -16.18 19.36 -3.96
CA VAL A 173 -14.87 19.72 -4.54
C VAL A 173 -14.92 19.68 -6.06
N ILE A 174 -15.50 18.63 -6.66
CA ILE A 174 -15.63 18.50 -8.12
C ILE A 174 -16.52 19.60 -8.71
N GLU A 175 -17.65 19.91 -8.08
CA GLU A 175 -18.53 20.99 -8.52
C GLU A 175 -17.80 22.34 -8.49
N ARG A 176 -17.05 22.61 -7.43
CA ARG A 176 -16.26 23.84 -7.31
C ARG A 176 -15.11 23.88 -8.34
N ALA A 177 -14.47 22.75 -8.60
CA ALA A 177 -13.41 22.62 -9.59
C ALA A 177 -13.94 22.94 -11.01
N ASN A 178 -15.10 22.38 -11.37
CA ASN A 178 -15.78 22.69 -12.64
C ASN A 178 -16.11 24.19 -12.77
N GLN A 179 -16.58 24.83 -11.70
CA GLN A 179 -16.89 26.27 -11.69
C GLN A 179 -15.64 27.16 -11.86
N THR A 180 -14.44 26.63 -11.62
CA THR A 180 -13.18 27.39 -11.63
C THR A 180 -12.24 26.96 -12.75
N GLY A 181 -12.76 26.24 -13.76
CA GLY A 181 -12.02 25.91 -14.98
C GLY A 181 -11.03 24.76 -14.82
N ALA A 182 -11.10 23.97 -13.75
CA ALA A 182 -10.27 22.79 -13.57
C ALA A 182 -10.68 21.65 -14.50
N LEU A 183 -9.73 20.76 -14.79
CA LEU A 183 -10.03 19.47 -15.39
C LEU A 183 -10.46 18.50 -14.29
N THR A 184 -11.63 17.88 -14.43
CA THR A 184 -12.20 17.03 -13.37
C THR A 184 -12.34 15.58 -13.78
N VAL A 185 -11.99 14.67 -12.87
CA VAL A 185 -12.07 13.22 -13.05
C VAL A 185 -12.77 12.61 -11.85
N ALA A 186 -13.68 11.67 -12.08
CA ALA A 186 -14.26 10.83 -11.04
C ALA A 186 -13.72 9.41 -11.18
N VAL A 187 -13.22 8.83 -10.09
CA VAL A 187 -12.87 7.40 -10.00
C VAL A 187 -13.91 6.72 -9.12
N THR A 188 -14.87 6.03 -9.74
CA THR A 188 -16.00 5.42 -9.01
C THR A 188 -16.38 4.05 -9.56
N ASN A 189 -17.08 3.27 -8.75
CA ASN A 189 -17.60 1.97 -9.14
C ASN A 189 -19.07 2.02 -9.60
N ASP A 190 -19.70 3.19 -9.56
CA ASP A 190 -21.05 3.42 -10.08
C ASP A 190 -20.98 4.52 -11.13
N ALA A 191 -21.07 4.15 -12.40
CA ALA A 191 -21.04 5.08 -13.53
C ALA A 191 -22.27 5.99 -13.59
N ALA A 192 -23.36 5.64 -12.89
CA ALA A 192 -24.55 6.47 -12.79
C ALA A 192 -24.53 7.40 -11.56
N SER A 193 -23.46 7.40 -10.76
CA SER A 193 -23.39 8.17 -9.53
C SER A 193 -23.34 9.69 -9.78
N PRO A 194 -23.72 10.52 -8.79
CA PRO A 194 -23.56 11.96 -8.88
C PRO A 194 -22.12 12.38 -9.23
N LEU A 195 -21.13 11.82 -8.55
CA LEU A 195 -19.72 12.16 -8.81
C LEU A 195 -19.29 11.84 -10.25
N ALA A 196 -19.69 10.68 -10.79
CA ALA A 196 -19.38 10.26 -12.16
C ALA A 196 -20.05 11.17 -13.21
N ARG A 197 -21.28 11.61 -12.97
CA ARG A 197 -22.01 12.51 -13.88
C ARG A 197 -21.52 13.95 -13.84
N THR A 198 -20.99 14.40 -12.70
CA THR A 198 -20.54 15.77 -12.53
C THR A 198 -19.11 15.99 -13.03
N ALA A 199 -18.23 15.01 -12.92
CA ALA A 199 -16.86 15.12 -13.44
C ALA A 199 -16.83 15.08 -14.98
N LYS A 200 -15.84 15.73 -15.59
CA LYS A 200 -15.65 15.73 -17.05
C LYS A 200 -15.26 14.35 -17.58
N TYR A 201 -14.44 13.62 -16.82
CA TYR A 201 -14.04 12.24 -17.12
C TYR A 201 -14.45 11.30 -16.00
N HIS A 202 -14.73 10.06 -16.36
CA HIS A 202 -15.02 8.99 -15.42
C HIS A 202 -14.07 7.81 -15.66
N LEU A 203 -13.35 7.42 -14.62
CA LEU A 203 -12.59 6.18 -14.56
C LEU A 203 -13.38 5.15 -13.75
N TYR A 204 -13.82 4.10 -14.43
CA TYR A 204 -14.66 3.07 -13.85
C TYR A 204 -13.83 2.02 -13.11
N CYS A 205 -14.14 1.78 -11.84
CA CYS A 205 -13.44 0.78 -11.05
C CYS A 205 -13.65 -0.67 -11.55
N HIS A 206 -14.64 -0.96 -12.38
CA HIS A 206 -14.85 -2.32 -12.90
C HIS A 206 -14.91 -3.43 -11.82
N ALA A 207 -15.31 -3.07 -10.59
CA ALA A 207 -15.26 -4.01 -9.46
C ALA A 207 -16.56 -4.82 -9.30
N GLY A 208 -17.58 -4.53 -10.11
CA GLY A 208 -18.93 -5.06 -9.90
C GLY A 208 -19.51 -4.68 -8.53
N PRO A 209 -20.61 -5.29 -8.08
CA PRO A 209 -21.17 -5.01 -6.76
C PRO A 209 -20.20 -5.40 -5.66
N GLU A 210 -19.71 -4.43 -4.90
CA GLU A 210 -19.08 -4.66 -3.59
C GLU A 210 -20.19 -4.52 -2.56
N THR A 211 -20.32 -5.42 -1.60
CA THR A 211 -21.43 -5.55 -0.64
C THR A 211 -20.96 -5.66 0.81
N SER A 212 -19.71 -6.07 1.06
CA SER A 212 -19.11 -5.95 2.38
C SER A 212 -19.00 -4.48 2.80
N ILE A 213 -19.06 -4.23 4.10
CA ILE A 213 -18.93 -2.88 4.67
C ILE A 213 -17.50 -2.37 4.46
N ALA A 214 -16.51 -3.25 4.67
CA ALA A 214 -15.12 -2.94 4.42
C ALA A 214 -14.82 -3.04 2.92
N ALA A 215 -14.47 -1.91 2.29
CA ALA A 215 -14.04 -1.89 0.90
C ALA A 215 -12.78 -2.74 0.69
N THR A 216 -12.70 -3.46 -0.44
CA THR A 216 -11.58 -4.35 -0.79
C THR A 216 -11.21 -4.21 -2.26
N LYS A 217 -11.97 -4.85 -3.16
CA LYS A 217 -11.74 -4.82 -4.61
C LYS A 217 -11.88 -3.44 -5.23
N THR A 218 -12.67 -2.55 -4.64
CA THR A 218 -12.76 -1.17 -5.12
C THR A 218 -11.52 -0.36 -4.77
N PHE A 219 -10.85 -0.65 -3.65
CA PHE A 219 -9.59 -0.01 -3.27
C PHE A 219 -8.45 -0.34 -4.24
N THR A 220 -8.21 -1.64 -4.46
CA THR A 220 -7.15 -2.08 -5.37
C THR A 220 -7.44 -1.72 -6.82
N SER A 221 -8.71 -1.71 -7.23
CA SER A 221 -9.09 -1.16 -8.52
C SER A 221 -8.82 0.35 -8.66
N GLN A 222 -9.15 1.15 -7.63
CA GLN A 222 -8.84 2.59 -7.60
C GLN A 222 -7.34 2.82 -7.75
N MET A 223 -6.51 2.05 -7.03
CA MET A 223 -5.06 2.08 -7.18
C MET A 223 -4.63 1.77 -8.63
N MET A 224 -5.20 0.73 -9.24
CA MET A 224 -4.87 0.34 -10.62
C MET A 224 -5.26 1.41 -11.63
N ALA A 225 -6.47 1.98 -11.53
CA ALA A 225 -6.92 3.04 -12.44
C ALA A 225 -6.04 4.30 -12.35
N LEU A 226 -5.64 4.68 -11.13
CA LEU A 226 -4.75 5.81 -10.90
C LEU A 226 -3.32 5.52 -11.35
N ALA A 227 -2.84 4.28 -11.22
CA ALA A 227 -1.53 3.88 -11.71
C ALA A 227 -1.46 3.87 -13.24
N LEU A 228 -2.51 3.39 -13.92
CA LEU A 228 -2.64 3.48 -15.37
C LEU A 228 -2.65 4.94 -15.84
N LEU A 229 -3.37 5.82 -15.14
CA LEU A 229 -3.35 7.26 -15.44
C LEU A 229 -1.94 7.82 -15.33
N ALA A 230 -1.22 7.55 -14.24
CA ALA A 230 0.14 8.03 -14.04
C ALA A 230 1.10 7.50 -15.14
N ALA A 231 0.97 6.21 -15.49
CA ALA A 231 1.82 5.58 -16.50
C ALA A 231 1.58 6.16 -17.90
N VAL A 232 0.32 6.32 -18.33
CA VAL A 232 -0.01 6.94 -19.64
C VAL A 232 0.38 8.42 -19.66
N TRP A 233 0.19 9.14 -18.56
CA TRP A 233 0.57 10.55 -18.47
C TRP A 233 2.09 10.73 -18.64
N ALA A 234 2.88 9.93 -17.93
CA ALA A 234 4.33 9.92 -18.01
C ALA A 234 4.86 9.39 -19.35
N GLY A 235 4.06 8.62 -20.10
CA GLY A 235 4.54 7.85 -21.25
C GLY A 235 5.43 6.68 -20.83
N ASP A 236 5.19 6.12 -19.64
CA ASP A 236 5.99 5.03 -19.08
C ASP A 236 5.39 3.66 -19.46
N GLU A 237 5.82 3.16 -20.62
CA GLU A 237 5.44 1.84 -21.12
C GLU A 237 5.94 0.70 -20.22
N SER A 238 7.02 0.91 -19.46
CA SER A 238 7.55 -0.11 -18.56
C SER A 238 6.66 -0.29 -17.32
N LEU A 239 6.12 0.81 -16.79
CA LEU A 239 5.11 0.77 -15.74
C LEU A 239 3.80 0.16 -16.23
N LEU A 240 3.33 0.54 -17.44
CA LEU A 240 2.14 -0.08 -18.04
C LEU A 240 2.29 -1.59 -18.18
N ALA A 241 3.43 -2.06 -18.69
CA ALA A 241 3.71 -3.50 -18.79
C ALA A 241 3.78 -4.18 -17.42
N ALA A 242 4.39 -3.53 -16.42
CA ALA A 242 4.47 -4.08 -15.07
C ALA A 242 3.09 -4.19 -14.39
N LEU A 243 2.20 -3.22 -14.59
CA LEU A 243 0.83 -3.23 -14.05
C LEU A 243 0.02 -4.42 -14.57
N ALA A 244 0.28 -4.90 -15.78
CA ALA A 244 -0.39 -6.08 -16.34
C ALA A 244 -0.08 -7.38 -15.55
N GLY A 245 1.07 -7.44 -14.85
CA GLY A 245 1.46 -8.59 -14.02
C GLY A 245 0.81 -8.64 -12.64
N VAL A 246 0.26 -7.51 -12.16
CA VAL A 246 -0.26 -7.37 -10.79
C VAL A 246 -1.40 -8.35 -10.51
N SER A 247 -2.30 -8.58 -11.46
CA SER A 247 -3.41 -9.52 -11.29
C SER A 247 -2.92 -10.95 -11.02
N GLY A 248 -1.87 -11.39 -11.74
CA GLY A 248 -1.25 -12.70 -11.56
C GLY A 248 -0.52 -12.84 -10.22
N ASP A 249 0.13 -11.77 -9.74
CA ASP A 249 0.75 -11.77 -8.41
C ASP A 249 -0.32 -11.86 -7.31
N VAL A 250 -1.43 -11.12 -7.41
CA VAL A 250 -2.55 -11.22 -6.45
C VAL A 250 -3.21 -12.60 -6.52
N GLU A 251 -3.38 -13.17 -7.71
CA GLU A 251 -3.91 -14.54 -7.86
C GLU A 251 -3.00 -15.56 -7.17
N LYS A 252 -1.69 -15.48 -7.39
CA LYS A 252 -0.69 -16.32 -6.73
C LYS A 252 -0.73 -16.16 -5.21
N LEU A 253 -0.84 -14.94 -4.70
CA LEU A 253 -0.96 -14.69 -3.26
C LEU A 253 -2.16 -15.45 -2.65
N LEU A 254 -3.30 -15.42 -3.32
CA LEU A 254 -4.54 -16.05 -2.85
C LEU A 254 -4.47 -17.58 -2.80
N THR A 255 -3.50 -18.23 -3.45
CA THR A 255 -3.36 -19.70 -3.41
C THR A 255 -2.75 -20.22 -2.12
N TYR A 256 -2.02 -19.39 -1.37
CA TYR A 256 -1.28 -19.84 -0.17
C TYR A 256 -1.46 -18.95 1.06
N MET A 257 -1.66 -17.64 0.87
CA MET A 257 -1.71 -16.70 2.00
C MET A 257 -2.87 -16.94 2.96
N PRO A 258 -4.11 -17.31 2.53
CA PRO A 258 -5.19 -17.60 3.46
C PRO A 258 -4.85 -18.70 4.46
N GLU A 259 -4.25 -19.80 4.01
CA GLU A 259 -3.85 -20.91 4.89
C GLU A 259 -2.77 -20.46 5.90
N LYS A 260 -1.73 -19.75 5.44
CA LYS A 260 -0.69 -19.20 6.31
C LYS A 260 -1.28 -18.28 7.37
N LEU A 261 -2.16 -17.37 6.97
CA LEU A 261 -2.78 -16.42 7.89
C LEU A 261 -3.69 -17.10 8.91
N SER A 262 -4.48 -18.09 8.52
CA SER A 262 -5.34 -18.86 9.45
C SER A 262 -4.57 -19.50 10.62
N GLN A 263 -3.27 -19.76 10.43
CA GLN A 263 -2.37 -20.27 11.46
C GLN A 263 -1.76 -19.13 12.28
N VAL A 264 -1.31 -18.07 11.61
CA VAL A 264 -0.64 -16.92 12.23
C VAL A 264 -1.56 -16.15 13.17
N VAL A 265 -2.80 -15.87 12.75
CA VAL A 265 -3.74 -15.02 13.50
C VAL A 265 -4.12 -15.59 14.87
N LYS A 266 -3.98 -16.90 15.09
CA LYS A 266 -4.25 -17.54 16.39
C LYS A 266 -3.39 -16.96 17.52
N ALA A 267 -2.15 -16.56 17.22
CA ALA A 267 -1.27 -15.91 18.20
C ALA A 267 -1.69 -14.48 18.54
N TYR A 268 -2.62 -13.90 17.77
CA TYR A 268 -3.06 -12.51 17.84
C TYR A 268 -4.57 -12.38 18.12
N GLU A 269 -5.27 -13.47 18.43
CA GLU A 269 -6.71 -13.48 18.69
C GLU A 269 -7.09 -12.48 19.80
N THR A 270 -6.29 -12.39 20.85
CA THR A 270 -6.50 -11.49 21.99
C THR A 270 -5.94 -10.08 21.80
N MET A 271 -5.34 -9.78 20.64
CA MET A 271 -4.74 -8.47 20.35
C MET A 271 -5.75 -7.34 20.54
N GLN A 272 -5.39 -6.35 21.36
CA GLN A 272 -6.23 -5.17 21.66
C GLN A 272 -5.69 -3.89 21.03
N ALA A 273 -4.38 -3.85 20.77
CA ALA A 273 -3.73 -2.74 20.11
C ALA A 273 -2.54 -3.23 19.26
N ALA A 274 -2.27 -2.50 18.19
CA ALA A 274 -1.10 -2.71 17.34
C ALA A 274 -0.84 -1.45 16.49
N VAL A 275 0.38 -1.33 15.98
CA VAL A 275 0.74 -0.32 14.97
C VAL A 275 0.98 -0.98 13.63
N VAL A 276 0.71 -0.26 12.54
CA VAL A 276 1.09 -0.68 11.18
C VAL A 276 2.03 0.36 10.60
N LEU A 277 3.20 -0.07 10.15
CA LEU A 277 4.28 0.82 9.71
C LEU A 277 4.59 0.58 8.24
N GLY A 278 4.71 1.66 7.48
CA GLY A 278 5.15 1.64 6.10
C GLY A 278 5.81 2.95 5.71
N ARG A 279 6.59 2.97 4.64
CA ARG A 279 7.20 4.17 4.07
C ARG A 279 7.03 4.15 2.56
N GLY A 280 6.99 5.32 1.92
CA GLY A 280 6.76 5.39 0.47
C GLY A 280 5.44 4.71 0.08
N PHE A 281 5.48 3.85 -0.94
CA PHE A 281 4.32 3.08 -1.40
C PHE A 281 3.72 2.13 -0.35
N ALA A 282 4.48 1.77 0.69
CA ALA A 282 3.96 0.97 1.80
C ALA A 282 3.13 1.79 2.80
N TYR A 283 3.35 3.11 2.93
CA TYR A 283 2.60 3.95 3.87
C TYR A 283 1.07 3.93 3.65
N PRO A 284 0.54 4.18 2.43
CA PRO A 284 -0.91 4.09 2.20
C PRO A 284 -1.47 2.69 2.51
N MET A 285 -0.67 1.64 2.31
CA MET A 285 -1.07 0.28 2.67
C MET A 285 -1.13 0.10 4.19
N ALA A 286 -0.22 0.71 4.94
CA ALA A 286 -0.25 0.70 6.41
C ALA A 286 -1.52 1.39 6.95
N CYS A 287 -1.90 2.52 6.35
CA CYS A 287 -3.15 3.22 6.68
C CYS A 287 -4.38 2.36 6.33
N GLU A 288 -4.39 1.74 5.15
CA GLU A 288 -5.50 0.89 4.73
C GLU A 288 -5.64 -0.37 5.59
N GLY A 289 -4.55 -1.09 5.85
CA GLY A 289 -4.57 -2.26 6.72
C GLY A 289 -5.05 -1.92 8.13
N THR A 290 -4.60 -0.79 8.66
CA THR A 290 -5.10 -0.26 9.93
C THR A 290 -6.62 -0.07 9.88
N LEU A 291 -7.14 0.61 8.85
CA LEU A 291 -8.56 0.86 8.71
C LEU A 291 -9.36 -0.44 8.58
N LYS A 292 -8.91 -1.41 7.77
CA LYS A 292 -9.57 -2.72 7.62
C LYS A 292 -9.64 -3.48 8.93
N ILE A 293 -8.53 -3.56 9.67
CA ILE A 293 -8.50 -4.28 10.95
C ILE A 293 -9.37 -3.55 11.98
N LEU A 294 -9.32 -2.21 12.02
CA LEU A 294 -10.15 -1.42 12.92
C LEU A 294 -11.65 -1.60 12.64
N GLU A 295 -12.08 -1.50 11.38
CA GLU A 295 -13.48 -1.62 10.96
C GLU A 295 -14.08 -3.02 11.22
N THR A 296 -13.28 -4.06 11.03
CA THR A 296 -13.75 -5.45 11.10
C THR A 296 -13.54 -6.09 12.47
N ASN A 297 -12.46 -5.75 13.18
CA ASN A 297 -12.07 -6.40 14.45
C ASN A 297 -12.24 -5.51 15.69
N GLY A 298 -12.47 -4.20 15.52
CA GLY A 298 -12.60 -3.25 16.64
C GLY A 298 -11.32 -3.04 17.44
N ILE A 299 -10.16 -3.33 16.86
CA ILE A 299 -8.85 -3.22 17.52
C ILE A 299 -8.35 -1.77 17.40
N LYS A 300 -7.79 -1.24 18.50
CA LYS A 300 -7.20 0.11 18.51
C LYS A 300 -5.87 0.10 17.77
N MET A 301 -5.86 0.59 16.55
CA MET A 301 -4.65 0.59 15.72
C MET A 301 -4.45 1.93 15.03
N ARG A 302 -3.19 2.21 14.70
CA ARG A 302 -2.83 3.35 13.87
C ARG A 302 -1.73 3.00 12.88
N GLY A 303 -1.93 3.43 11.64
CA GLY A 303 -0.93 3.40 10.58
C GLY A 303 -0.02 4.61 10.72
N TYR A 304 1.29 4.40 10.64
CA TYR A 304 2.27 5.48 10.64
C TYR A 304 3.24 5.33 9.47
N ALA A 305 3.68 6.48 8.95
CA ALA A 305 4.91 6.52 8.19
C ALA A 305 6.06 6.15 9.13
N VAL A 306 7.00 5.31 8.68
CA VAL A 306 8.18 4.95 9.48
C VAL A 306 8.92 6.21 9.96
N SER A 307 9.06 7.22 9.11
CA SER A 307 9.66 8.51 9.45
C SER A 307 8.95 9.19 10.63
N ASP A 308 7.62 9.32 10.55
CA ASP A 308 6.82 10.01 11.56
C ASP A 308 6.77 9.22 12.87
N PHE A 309 6.89 7.89 12.79
CA PHE A 309 6.89 7.02 13.95
C PHE A 309 8.06 7.33 14.90
N HIS A 310 9.23 7.69 14.37
CA HIS A 310 10.37 8.13 15.18
C HIS A 310 10.10 9.42 15.96
N HIS A 311 9.17 10.26 15.50
CA HIS A 311 8.93 11.61 16.03
C HIS A 311 7.86 11.66 17.14
N GLY A 312 7.83 10.64 18.00
CA GLY A 312 6.95 10.57 19.17
C GLY A 312 6.17 9.26 19.29
N PRO A 313 5.46 8.79 18.24
CA PRO A 313 4.63 7.60 18.33
C PRO A 313 5.37 6.33 18.79
N LYS A 314 6.67 6.19 18.50
CA LYS A 314 7.49 5.07 18.96
C LYS A 314 7.52 4.92 20.49
N ALA A 315 7.31 6.01 21.25
CA ALA A 315 7.27 5.98 22.71
C ALA A 315 6.10 5.15 23.28
N GLN A 316 5.11 4.80 22.46
CA GLN A 316 3.96 3.98 22.89
C GLN A 316 4.24 2.48 22.89
N ILE A 317 5.39 2.03 22.37
CA ILE A 317 5.72 0.61 22.21
C ILE A 317 6.41 0.06 23.45
N HIS A 318 5.90 -1.07 23.94
CA HIS A 318 6.42 -1.83 25.08
C HIS A 318 6.74 -3.28 24.69
N PRO A 319 7.52 -4.01 25.53
CA PRO A 319 7.76 -5.43 25.32
C PRO A 319 6.45 -6.21 25.19
N GLY A 320 6.35 -7.02 24.13
CA GLY A 320 5.16 -7.84 23.82
C GLY A 320 4.11 -7.16 22.93
N ASP A 321 4.18 -5.85 22.73
CA ASP A 321 3.30 -5.13 21.80
C ASP A 321 3.50 -5.60 20.36
N VAL A 322 2.44 -5.50 19.54
CA VAL A 322 2.44 -5.99 18.16
C VAL A 322 2.63 -4.84 17.18
N ALA A 323 3.58 -5.00 16.26
CA ALA A 323 3.79 -4.12 15.12
C ALA A 323 3.71 -4.91 13.82
N ILE A 324 2.91 -4.43 12.87
CA ILE A 324 2.92 -4.92 11.49
C ILE A 324 3.84 -3.99 10.70
N VAL A 325 4.89 -4.51 10.08
CA VAL A 325 5.85 -3.73 9.30
C VAL A 325 5.82 -4.17 7.85
N LEU A 326 5.66 -3.21 6.94
CA LEU A 326 5.71 -3.42 5.50
C LEU A 326 7.13 -3.13 4.99
N ALA A 327 7.92 -4.18 4.75
CA ALA A 327 9.28 -4.09 4.20
C ALA A 327 9.27 -4.56 2.73
N LEU A 328 8.82 -3.67 1.84
CA LEU A 328 8.74 -3.94 0.40
C LEU A 328 10.07 -3.59 -0.27
N ARG A 329 10.52 -4.44 -1.20
CA ARG A 329 11.69 -4.21 -2.03
C ARG A 329 11.51 -2.90 -2.80
N GLY A 330 12.49 -2.02 -2.70
CA GLY A 330 12.43 -0.68 -3.28
C GLY A 330 13.32 0.29 -2.49
N ALA A 331 13.12 1.59 -2.73
CA ALA A 331 13.98 2.64 -2.20
C ALA A 331 13.97 2.78 -0.67
N VAL A 332 12.96 2.21 0.00
CA VAL A 332 12.71 2.41 1.44
C VAL A 332 12.73 1.10 2.25
N MET A 333 13.24 0.01 1.66
CA MET A 333 13.30 -1.29 2.34
C MET A 333 14.22 -1.24 3.57
N ASP A 334 15.38 -0.59 3.44
CA ASP A 334 16.36 -0.47 4.52
C ASP A 334 15.78 0.23 5.74
N ASP A 335 14.97 1.27 5.55
CA ASP A 335 14.26 1.96 6.63
C ASP A 335 13.30 1.04 7.40
N ALA A 336 12.61 0.14 6.68
CA ALA A 336 11.68 -0.81 7.28
C ALA A 336 12.41 -1.93 8.03
N VAL A 337 13.56 -2.38 7.51
CA VAL A 337 14.43 -3.36 8.18
C VAL A 337 15.04 -2.76 9.44
N GLU A 338 15.53 -1.52 9.38
CA GLU A 338 16.05 -0.81 10.56
C GLU A 338 14.96 -0.67 11.63
N MET A 339 13.77 -0.19 11.26
CA MET A 339 12.63 -0.09 12.18
C MET A 339 12.26 -1.44 12.80
N THR A 340 12.33 -2.53 12.02
CA THR A 340 12.09 -3.88 12.54
C THR A 340 13.09 -4.25 13.62
N GLU A 341 14.39 -4.02 13.40
CA GLU A 341 15.42 -4.31 14.41
C GLU A 341 15.29 -3.42 15.65
N GLU A 342 14.85 -2.17 15.51
CA GLU A 342 14.55 -1.30 16.66
C GLU A 342 13.38 -1.79 17.51
N LEU A 343 12.29 -2.24 16.87
CA LEU A 343 11.13 -2.80 17.56
C LEU A 343 11.50 -4.08 18.33
N LEU A 344 12.35 -4.92 17.74
CA LEU A 344 12.83 -6.14 18.39
C LEU A 344 13.72 -5.82 19.60
N LYS A 345 14.55 -4.78 19.54
CA LYS A 345 15.33 -4.32 20.71
C LYS A 345 14.44 -3.87 21.88
N ILE A 346 13.24 -3.34 21.59
CA ILE A 346 12.23 -3.00 22.60
C ILE A 346 11.51 -4.25 23.14
N GLY A 347 11.61 -5.38 22.43
CA GLY A 347 10.91 -6.63 22.75
C GLY A 347 9.51 -6.71 22.16
N ALA A 348 9.19 -5.90 21.15
CA ALA A 348 7.92 -5.99 20.43
C ALA A 348 7.87 -7.25 19.55
N LYS A 349 6.66 -7.73 19.26
CA LYS A 349 6.39 -8.80 18.29
C LYS A 349 6.12 -8.17 16.93
N VAL A 350 6.89 -8.55 15.92
CA VAL A 350 6.78 -8.02 14.57
C VAL A 350 6.11 -9.02 13.63
N ILE A 351 5.09 -8.57 12.91
CA ILE A 351 4.58 -9.24 11.71
C ILE A 351 5.15 -8.49 10.51
N LEU A 352 6.08 -9.11 9.80
CA LEU A 352 6.80 -8.51 8.68
C LEU A 352 6.17 -8.96 7.35
N ILE A 353 5.59 -8.04 6.60
CA ILE A 353 5.08 -8.29 5.25
C ILE A 353 6.16 -7.83 4.26
N THR A 354 6.60 -8.73 3.39
CA THR A 354 7.75 -8.45 2.51
C THR A 354 7.76 -9.36 1.28
N ASP A 355 8.32 -8.87 0.18
CA ASP A 355 8.63 -9.57 -1.06
C ASP A 355 10.12 -9.93 -1.21
N ASP A 356 10.93 -9.73 -0.16
CA ASP A 356 12.38 -10.01 -0.17
C ASP A 356 12.73 -11.34 0.51
N ASP A 357 13.14 -12.34 -0.26
CA ASP A 357 13.45 -13.69 0.21
C ASP A 357 14.58 -13.79 1.24
N SER A 358 15.42 -12.76 1.39
CA SER A 358 16.50 -12.75 2.39
C SER A 358 15.99 -12.54 3.82
N LEU A 359 14.81 -11.94 4.01
CA LEU A 359 14.23 -11.70 5.34
C LEU A 359 13.51 -12.94 5.85
N SER A 360 13.95 -13.52 6.97
CA SER A 360 13.46 -14.81 7.48
C SER A 360 12.76 -14.71 8.83
N GLU A 361 11.91 -15.70 9.14
CA GLU A 361 11.34 -15.87 10.49
C GLU A 361 12.47 -16.06 11.53
N ARG A 362 12.29 -15.45 12.70
CA ARG A 362 13.15 -15.58 13.88
C ARG A 362 12.36 -15.19 15.13
N GLU A 363 12.99 -15.24 16.30
CA GLU A 363 12.34 -14.86 17.55
C GLU A 363 11.68 -13.48 17.43
N ASN A 364 10.41 -13.40 17.85
CA ASN A 364 9.55 -12.22 17.76
C ASN A 364 9.32 -11.65 16.33
N ILE A 365 9.66 -12.39 15.26
CA ILE A 365 9.30 -12.02 13.87
C ILE A 365 8.50 -13.14 13.21
N CYS A 366 7.28 -12.82 12.78
CA CYS A 366 6.49 -13.62 11.85
C CYS A 366 6.58 -13.00 10.45
N VAL A 367 7.04 -13.76 9.45
CA VAL A 367 7.18 -13.28 8.07
C VAL A 367 6.00 -13.72 7.21
N LEU A 368 5.36 -12.75 6.55
CA LEU A 368 4.33 -12.92 5.54
C LEU A 368 4.92 -12.57 4.18
N ARG A 369 5.41 -13.59 3.46
CA ARG A 369 5.99 -13.42 2.12
C ARG A 369 4.90 -13.16 1.09
N ILE A 370 5.01 -12.05 0.36
CA ILE A 370 4.12 -11.70 -0.75
C ILE A 370 4.83 -11.87 -2.10
N PRO A 371 4.10 -12.14 -3.20
CA PRO A 371 4.70 -12.25 -4.51
C PRO A 371 5.00 -10.86 -5.08
N ASN A 372 6.12 -10.75 -5.78
CA ASN A 372 6.45 -9.63 -6.65
C ASN A 372 7.23 -10.15 -7.86
N SER A 373 6.55 -10.24 -9.00
CA SER A 373 7.14 -10.71 -10.26
C SER A 373 7.77 -9.58 -11.09
N THR A 374 7.66 -8.32 -10.65
CA THR A 374 8.04 -7.17 -11.46
C THR A 374 9.55 -7.01 -11.63
N THR A 375 9.95 -6.53 -12.80
CA THR A 375 11.30 -6.00 -13.09
C THR A 375 11.31 -4.48 -13.22
N TYR A 376 10.20 -3.81 -12.93
CA TYR A 376 10.10 -2.36 -12.95
C TYR A 376 11.04 -1.71 -11.91
N SER A 377 11.53 -0.51 -12.22
CA SER A 377 12.53 0.20 -11.42
C SER A 377 12.04 0.63 -10.04
N VAL A 378 10.71 0.74 -9.86
CA VAL A 378 10.06 1.08 -8.59
C VAL A 378 9.17 -0.10 -8.15
N PRO A 379 9.77 -1.22 -7.71
CA PRO A 379 9.04 -2.48 -7.48
C PRO A 379 8.02 -2.43 -6.35
N ASP A 380 8.22 -1.58 -5.35
CA ASP A 380 7.32 -1.36 -4.22
C ASP A 380 5.96 -0.76 -4.64
N ALA A 381 5.90 -0.01 -5.75
CA ALA A 381 4.65 0.45 -6.33
C ALA A 381 3.74 -0.70 -6.79
N LEU A 382 4.32 -1.84 -7.20
CA LEU A 382 3.59 -3.04 -7.60
C LEU A 382 3.32 -3.96 -6.39
N SER A 383 4.32 -4.12 -5.51
CA SER A 383 4.16 -4.91 -4.28
C SER A 383 3.07 -4.38 -3.35
N ALA A 384 2.76 -3.07 -3.42
CA ALA A 384 1.68 -2.45 -2.68
C ALA A 384 0.33 -3.16 -2.87
N PHE A 385 0.03 -3.67 -4.07
CA PHE A 385 -1.22 -4.40 -4.33
C PHE A 385 -1.28 -5.70 -3.53
N SER A 386 -0.25 -6.53 -3.58
CA SER A 386 -0.19 -7.77 -2.79
C SER A 386 -0.14 -7.50 -1.29
N ALA A 387 0.48 -6.39 -0.86
CA ALA A 387 0.48 -5.96 0.54
C ALA A 387 -0.93 -5.57 1.01
N ALA A 388 -1.70 -4.81 0.21
CA ALA A 388 -3.09 -4.47 0.49
C ALA A 388 -3.94 -5.72 0.70
N VAL A 389 -3.84 -6.67 -0.24
CA VAL A 389 -4.62 -7.92 -0.19
C VAL A 389 -4.20 -8.78 1.00
N THR A 390 -2.91 -8.82 1.34
CA THR A 390 -2.42 -9.51 2.54
C THR A 390 -3.02 -8.93 3.82
N LEU A 391 -3.11 -7.59 3.93
CA LEU A 391 -3.70 -6.91 5.08
C LEU A 391 -5.23 -7.13 5.17
N GLN A 392 -5.92 -7.16 4.03
CA GLN A 392 -7.35 -7.52 3.97
C GLN A 392 -7.58 -8.97 4.43
N LEU A 393 -6.77 -9.91 3.95
CA LEU A 393 -6.81 -11.30 4.39
C LEU A 393 -6.47 -11.43 5.87
N PHE A 394 -5.51 -10.67 6.38
CA PHE A 394 -5.17 -10.66 7.81
C PHE A 394 -6.38 -10.20 8.65
N ALA A 395 -7.04 -9.11 8.24
CA ALA A 395 -8.24 -8.62 8.90
C ALA A 395 -9.38 -9.67 8.89
N LEU A 396 -9.59 -10.35 7.76
CA LEU A 396 -10.55 -11.44 7.61
C LEU A 396 -10.21 -12.63 8.52
N GLU A 397 -8.99 -13.17 8.46
CA GLU A 397 -8.64 -14.36 9.25
C GLU A 397 -8.65 -14.05 10.76
N LEU A 398 -8.28 -12.83 11.16
CA LEU A 398 -8.35 -12.41 12.55
C LEU A 398 -9.79 -12.29 13.06
N VAL A 399 -10.72 -11.78 12.25
CA VAL A 399 -12.13 -11.64 12.64
C VAL A 399 -12.78 -13.01 12.84
N LEU A 400 -12.39 -13.98 12.02
CA LEU A 400 -12.82 -15.37 12.08
C LEU A 400 -12.25 -16.07 13.31
N ALA A 401 -10.95 -15.89 13.59
CA ALA A 401 -10.32 -16.42 14.79
C ALA A 401 -10.98 -15.90 16.07
N ARG A 402 -11.46 -14.65 16.06
CA ARG A 402 -12.17 -14.02 17.18
C ARG A 402 -13.67 -14.34 17.24
N GLY A 403 -14.20 -15.11 16.28
CA GLY A 403 -15.62 -15.46 16.20
C GLY A 403 -16.55 -14.27 15.94
N ILE A 404 -16.05 -13.21 15.29
CA ILE A 404 -16.80 -12.00 14.94
C ILE A 404 -17.30 -12.12 13.48
N ASP A 405 -18.53 -11.67 13.20
CA ASP A 405 -19.01 -11.55 11.83
C ASP A 405 -18.51 -10.22 11.20
N PRO A 406 -17.64 -10.26 10.18
CA PRO A 406 -17.08 -9.04 9.59
C PRO A 406 -18.09 -8.20 8.81
N ASP A 407 -19.23 -8.78 8.40
CA ASP A 407 -20.26 -8.07 7.64
C ASP A 407 -21.36 -7.49 8.56
N ALA A 408 -21.34 -7.76 9.87
CA ALA A 408 -22.42 -7.43 10.81
C ALA A 408 -22.14 -6.18 11.68
N SER A 409 -21.51 -5.14 11.15
CA SER A 409 -21.31 -3.91 11.91
C SER A 409 -22.64 -3.24 12.24
N LYS A 410 -22.92 -3.02 13.53
CA LYS A 410 -24.10 -2.27 14.01
C LYS A 410 -23.90 -0.75 13.93
N VAL A 411 -22.67 -0.28 13.73
CA VAL A 411 -22.30 1.15 13.83
C VAL A 411 -21.91 1.75 12.47
N LEU A 412 -21.27 0.97 11.60
CA LEU A 412 -20.82 1.44 10.28
C LEU A 412 -21.84 1.09 9.20
N LYS A 413 -22.18 2.08 8.37
CA LYS A 413 -22.94 1.88 7.13
C LYS A 413 -21.98 1.89 5.95
N LYS A 414 -22.15 0.92 5.05
CA LYS A 414 -21.35 0.79 3.83
C LYS A 414 -21.30 2.04 2.96
N VAL A 415 -22.41 2.76 2.84
CA VAL A 415 -22.41 4.11 2.24
C VAL A 415 -22.55 5.10 3.38
N THR A 416 -21.46 5.79 3.70
CA THR A 416 -21.48 6.92 4.62
C THR A 416 -21.93 8.15 3.84
N ILE A 417 -23.12 8.65 4.14
CA ILE A 417 -23.57 9.96 3.67
C ILE A 417 -23.09 10.96 4.70
N THR A 418 -22.00 11.66 4.41
CA THR A 418 -21.57 12.81 5.20
C THR A 418 -22.53 13.96 4.89
N VAL A 419 -23.23 14.46 5.91
CA VAL A 419 -24.22 15.55 5.81
C VAL A 419 -23.56 16.89 6.04
#